data_AF-U2CKP8-F1
#
_entry.id   AF-U2CKP8-F1
#
_cell.length_a   1.000
_cell.length_b   1.000
_cell.length_c   1.000
_cell.angle_alpha   90.00
_cell.angle_beta   90.00
_cell.angle_gamma   90.00
#
_symmetry.space_group_name_H-M   'P 1'
#
loop_
_entity.id
_entity.type
_entity.pdbx_description
1 polymer ?
#
loop_
_entity_poly.entity_id
_entity_poly.type
_entity_poly.pdbx_seq_one_letter_code
_entity_poly.pdbx_strand_id
1 'polypeptide(L)'
;MGMTIKRKKDNRVVKCILHRTADIPGGVGVSVANLGGSSLLEGTPIGKGNGGLFDVCKTAKVLTQAEANATTYEVAKGHHFKVGDRFAANDCAGQVITSIDRNDEAKDVITVQTTLGKVVKAGDCAFESKGANTTLKVTPIAIAGSNEDVDNGENLWVSAWVICVVQDGNAPATNDVIKAALKGVVYV
;
A
#
# COMPACT_ATOMS: atom_id res chain seq x y z
N MET A 1 -16.20 -25.82 -9.73
CA MET A 1 -16.27 -24.39 -9.39
C MET A 1 -15.41 -23.64 -10.40
N GLY A 2 -16.02 -22.83 -11.27
CA GLY A 2 -15.30 -22.05 -12.27
C GLY A 2 -14.82 -20.72 -11.70
N MET A 3 -13.58 -20.33 -11.97
CA MET A 3 -13.08 -18.99 -11.62
C MET A 3 -13.88 -17.94 -12.41
N THR A 4 -14.54 -17.02 -11.71
CA THR A 4 -15.22 -15.87 -12.32
C THR A 4 -14.30 -14.67 -12.23
N ILE A 5 -13.95 -14.05 -13.36
CA ILE A 5 -13.14 -12.83 -13.39
C ILE A 5 -14.02 -11.71 -13.92
N LYS A 6 -14.27 -10.69 -13.10
CA LYS A 6 -14.98 -9.47 -13.51
C LYS A 6 -13.96 -8.42 -13.94
N ARG A 7 -14.00 -8.00 -15.21
CA ARG A 7 -13.27 -6.82 -15.66
C ARG A 7 -14.05 -5.57 -15.24
N LYS A 8 -13.48 -4.74 -14.37
CA LYS A 8 -14.06 -3.46 -13.95
C LYS A 8 -13.28 -2.29 -14.57
N LYS A 9 -13.94 -1.15 -14.75
CA LYS A 9 -13.35 0.07 -15.32
C LYS A 9 -13.00 1.02 -14.19
N ASP A 10 -11.77 1.54 -14.21
CA ASP A 10 -11.29 2.57 -13.28
C ASP A 10 -12.15 3.84 -13.35
N ASN A 11 -12.75 4.22 -12.23
CA ASN A 11 -13.76 5.29 -12.13
C ASN A 11 -13.24 6.58 -11.45
N ARG A 12 -11.94 6.67 -11.14
CA ARG A 12 -11.35 7.88 -10.54
C ARG A 12 -11.13 8.99 -11.57
N VAL A 13 -11.38 10.24 -11.14
CA VAL A 13 -11.17 11.46 -11.92
C VAL A 13 -9.67 11.79 -12.10
N VAL A 14 -8.81 11.32 -11.18
CA VAL A 14 -7.38 11.62 -11.19
C VAL A 14 -6.56 10.33 -11.13
N LYS A 15 -5.75 10.12 -12.17
CA LYS A 15 -4.79 9.02 -12.27
C LYS A 15 -3.43 9.47 -11.76
N CYS A 16 -2.66 8.54 -11.22
CA CYS A 16 -1.28 8.82 -10.79
C CYS A 16 -0.27 8.47 -11.89
N ILE A 17 -0.55 7.52 -12.79
CA ILE A 17 0.41 7.12 -13.83
C ILE A 17 0.30 8.07 -15.04
N LEU A 18 1.33 8.88 -15.24
CA LEU A 18 1.44 9.84 -16.34
C LEU A 18 1.86 9.16 -17.64
N HIS A 19 2.88 8.30 -17.57
CA HIS A 19 3.40 7.56 -18.73
C HIS A 19 3.56 6.09 -18.41
N ARG A 20 3.13 5.26 -19.35
CA ARG A 20 3.11 3.80 -19.29
C ARG A 20 4.09 3.27 -20.35
N THR A 21 5.20 2.66 -19.94
CA THR A 21 6.27 2.26 -20.87
C THR A 21 6.40 0.74 -20.98
N ALA A 22 6.51 0.05 -19.84
CA ALA A 22 6.60 -1.42 -19.83
C ALA A 22 5.77 -2.01 -18.69
N ASP A 23 4.90 -2.94 -19.04
CA ASP A 23 4.09 -3.73 -18.15
C ASP A 23 4.61 -5.18 -18.03
N ILE A 24 4.08 -5.91 -17.06
CA ILE A 24 4.18 -7.37 -17.01
C ILE A 24 3.11 -7.91 -17.97
N PRO A 25 3.50 -8.56 -19.09
CA PRO A 25 2.54 -8.98 -20.10
C PRO A 25 1.47 -9.90 -19.53
N GLY A 26 0.20 -9.60 -19.83
CA GLY A 26 -0.95 -10.36 -19.33
C GLY A 26 -1.38 -10.00 -17.91
N GLY A 27 -0.72 -9.04 -17.25
CA GLY A 27 -1.02 -8.62 -15.89
C GLY A 27 -0.59 -9.63 -14.83
N VAL A 28 -0.98 -9.38 -13.59
CA VAL A 28 -0.67 -10.24 -12.44
C VAL A 28 -1.92 -10.54 -11.61
N GLY A 29 -1.91 -11.68 -10.92
CA GLY A 29 -2.89 -11.96 -9.87
C GLY A 29 -2.42 -11.36 -8.55
N VAL A 30 -3.22 -10.52 -7.90
CA VAL A 30 -2.95 -9.96 -6.57
C VAL A 30 -3.81 -10.68 -5.53
N SER A 31 -3.18 -11.14 -4.46
CA SER A 31 -3.84 -11.82 -3.35
C SER A 31 -4.69 -10.86 -2.53
N VAL A 32 -5.99 -11.15 -2.36
CA VAL A 32 -6.89 -10.36 -1.51
C VAL A 32 -6.88 -10.81 -0.05
N ALA A 33 -6.39 -12.00 0.25
CA ALA A 33 -6.49 -12.63 1.57
C ALA A 33 -5.90 -11.79 2.72
N ASN A 34 -4.97 -10.89 2.40
CA ASN A 34 -4.28 -10.04 3.35
C ASN A 34 -4.49 -8.54 3.10
N LEU A 35 -5.37 -8.14 2.18
CA LEU A 35 -5.66 -6.74 1.93
C LEU A 35 -6.68 -6.22 2.94
N GLY A 36 -6.37 -5.07 3.54
CA GLY A 36 -7.37 -4.19 4.14
C GLY A 36 -7.93 -3.23 3.09
N GLY A 37 -9.09 -2.64 3.40
CA GLY A 37 -9.78 -1.70 2.51
C GLY A 37 -10.65 -2.36 1.45
N SER A 38 -11.39 -1.55 0.71
CA SER A 38 -12.38 -1.98 -0.29
C SER A 38 -11.93 -1.80 -1.73
N SER A 39 -10.73 -1.27 -1.97
CA SER A 39 -10.21 -1.01 -3.31
C SER A 39 -8.69 -1.00 -3.32
N LEU A 40 -8.09 -1.65 -4.33
CA LEU A 40 -6.70 -1.51 -4.71
C LEU A 40 -6.53 -0.27 -5.57
N LEU A 41 -5.61 0.61 -5.20
CA LEU A 41 -5.42 1.87 -5.92
C LEU A 41 -4.39 1.77 -7.04
N GLU A 42 -4.60 2.51 -8.14
CA GLU A 42 -3.56 2.75 -9.15
C GLU A 42 -2.31 3.32 -8.47
N GLY A 43 -1.13 2.86 -8.89
CA GLY A 43 0.15 3.25 -8.31
C GLY A 43 0.55 2.47 -7.07
N THR A 44 -0.32 1.60 -6.53
CA THR A 44 0.00 0.79 -5.34
C THR A 44 1.19 -0.13 -5.65
N PRO A 45 2.30 -0.06 -4.87
CA PRO A 45 3.44 -0.93 -5.09
C PRO A 45 3.09 -2.40 -4.76
N ILE A 46 3.48 -3.30 -5.66
CA ILE A 46 3.18 -4.74 -5.58
C ILE A 46 4.46 -5.55 -5.79
N GLY A 47 4.57 -6.66 -5.06
CA GLY A 47 5.72 -7.54 -5.06
C GLY A 47 5.33 -9.00 -5.17
N LYS A 48 6.31 -9.88 -5.38
CA LYS A 48 6.07 -11.33 -5.40
C LYS A 48 5.58 -11.79 -4.02
N GLY A 49 4.42 -12.43 -4.00
CA GLY A 49 3.86 -13.10 -2.83
C GLY A 49 4.09 -14.61 -2.90
N ASN A 50 3.14 -15.36 -2.37
CA ASN A 50 3.16 -16.83 -2.37
C ASN A 50 2.26 -17.41 -3.48
N GLY A 51 2.55 -18.65 -3.91
CA GLY A 51 1.66 -19.40 -4.83
C GLY A 51 1.52 -18.77 -6.23
N GLY A 52 2.50 -17.99 -6.68
CA GLY A 52 2.47 -17.29 -7.96
C GLY A 52 1.63 -16.01 -7.97
N LEU A 53 1.03 -15.64 -6.83
CA LEU A 53 0.33 -14.37 -6.66
C LEU A 53 1.28 -13.27 -6.21
N PHE A 54 0.87 -12.04 -6.45
CA PHE A 54 1.49 -10.83 -5.94
C PHE A 54 0.82 -10.39 -4.64
N ASP A 55 1.61 -9.82 -3.74
CA ASP A 55 1.13 -9.17 -2.54
C ASP A 55 1.35 -7.66 -2.65
N VAL A 56 0.52 -6.89 -1.95
CA VAL A 56 0.66 -5.43 -1.87
C VAL A 56 1.74 -5.07 -0.86
N CYS A 57 2.67 -4.21 -1.28
CA CYS A 57 3.55 -3.50 -0.35
C CYS A 57 2.74 -2.39 0.31
N LYS A 58 2.18 -2.70 1.48
CA LYS A 58 1.23 -1.79 2.13
C LYS A 58 1.95 -0.56 2.65
N THR A 59 1.38 0.59 2.31
CA THR A 59 1.83 1.89 2.77
C THR A 59 0.66 2.77 3.18
N ALA A 60 0.94 3.79 3.97
CA ALA A 60 0.01 4.84 4.32
C ALA A 60 0.75 6.17 4.49
N LYS A 61 0.10 7.28 4.12
CA LYS A 61 0.62 8.64 4.39
C LYS A 61 0.16 9.07 5.77
N VAL A 62 1.08 9.42 6.65
CA VAL A 62 0.77 10.01 7.96
C VAL A 62 0.29 11.45 7.76
N LEU A 63 -0.82 11.82 8.38
CA LEU A 63 -1.47 13.12 8.20
C LEU A 63 -1.05 14.14 9.26
N THR A 64 -0.85 13.69 10.49
CA THR A 64 -0.52 14.54 11.63
C THR A 64 0.71 14.02 12.36
N GLN A 65 1.45 14.92 13.00
CA GLN A 65 2.61 14.56 13.80
C GLN A 65 2.17 13.69 14.99
N ALA A 66 2.84 12.57 15.19
CA ALA A 66 2.67 11.67 16.32
C ALA A 66 3.93 11.69 17.18
N GLU A 67 3.78 11.98 18.48
CA GLU A 67 4.88 12.06 19.43
C GLU A 67 5.48 10.68 19.75
N ALA A 68 6.66 10.65 20.36
CA ALA A 68 7.41 9.42 20.64
C ALA A 68 6.72 8.44 21.60
N ASN A 69 5.67 8.85 22.29
CA ASN A 69 4.83 8.01 23.16
C ASN A 69 3.46 7.69 22.55
N ALA A 70 3.17 8.18 21.33
CA ALA A 70 1.89 7.96 20.67
C ALA A 70 1.69 6.48 20.34
N THR A 71 0.45 6.02 20.46
CA THR A 71 0.00 4.68 20.04
C THR A 71 -1.04 4.76 18.93
N THR A 72 -1.43 5.97 18.54
CA THR A 72 -2.43 6.25 17.50
C THR A 72 -1.83 7.12 16.42
N TYR A 73 -2.10 6.79 15.16
CA TYR A 73 -1.57 7.48 13.99
C TYR A 73 -2.69 7.79 13.02
N GLU A 74 -2.86 9.06 12.68
CA GLU A 74 -3.82 9.48 11.65
C GLU A 74 -3.17 9.35 10.28
N VAL A 75 -3.85 8.64 9.38
CA VAL A 75 -3.32 8.32 8.06
C VAL A 75 -4.34 8.59 6.96
N ALA A 76 -3.85 8.87 5.75
CA ALA A 76 -4.69 9.07 4.58
C ALA A 76 -5.44 7.79 4.20
N LYS A 77 -6.65 7.96 3.66
CA LYS A 77 -7.47 6.86 3.12
C LYS A 77 -6.76 6.10 1.99
N GLY A 78 -7.19 4.85 1.80
CA GLY A 78 -6.73 4.02 0.68
C GLY A 78 -5.50 3.17 0.97
N HIS A 79 -5.07 3.12 2.24
CA HIS A 79 -4.05 2.16 2.67
C HIS A 79 -4.64 0.75 2.80
N HIS A 80 -3.77 -0.26 2.69
CA HIS A 80 -4.20 -1.66 2.70
C HIS A 80 -3.91 -2.38 4.03
N PHE A 81 -3.58 -1.64 5.10
CA PHE A 81 -3.36 -2.19 6.44
C PHE A 81 -4.62 -2.87 6.99
N LYS A 82 -4.41 -4.00 7.69
CA LYS A 82 -5.41 -4.71 8.48
C LYS A 82 -4.91 -4.92 9.91
N VAL A 83 -5.84 -5.22 10.82
CA VAL A 83 -5.51 -5.59 12.21
C VAL A 83 -4.60 -6.83 12.20
N GLY A 84 -3.56 -6.80 13.03
CA GLY A 84 -2.52 -7.83 13.09
C GLY A 84 -1.30 -7.57 12.18
N ASP A 85 -1.38 -6.64 11.23
CA ASP A 85 -0.20 -6.20 10.48
C ASP A 85 0.76 -5.40 11.39
N ARG A 86 2.01 -5.23 10.97
CA ARG A 86 3.00 -4.43 11.72
C ARG A 86 3.24 -3.08 11.04
N PHE A 87 2.73 -2.03 11.65
CA PHE A 87 2.89 -0.64 11.22
C PHE A 87 4.27 -0.12 11.60
N ALA A 88 5.09 0.24 10.61
CA ALA A 88 6.39 0.88 10.78
C ALA A 88 6.41 2.22 10.05
N ALA A 89 7.27 3.13 10.47
CA ALA A 89 7.51 4.41 9.78
C ALA A 89 8.97 4.83 9.96
N ASN A 90 9.57 5.40 8.93
CA ASN A 90 10.98 5.81 8.93
C ASN A 90 11.92 4.70 9.42
N ASP A 91 12.71 4.98 10.46
CA ASP A 91 13.65 4.07 11.12
C ASP A 91 13.08 3.44 12.40
N CYS A 92 11.75 3.49 12.58
CA CYS A 92 11.06 2.86 13.70
C CYS A 92 10.70 1.41 13.38
N ALA A 93 11.05 0.48 14.28
CA ALA A 93 10.65 -0.91 14.16
C ALA A 93 9.12 -1.03 14.24
N GLY A 94 8.52 -1.84 13.36
CA GLY A 94 7.06 -1.87 13.26
C GLY A 94 6.39 -2.50 14.48
N GLN A 95 5.18 -2.03 14.79
CA GLN A 95 4.34 -2.46 15.92
C GLN A 95 3.01 -3.03 15.43
N VAL A 96 2.48 -4.03 16.15
CA VAL A 96 1.25 -4.72 15.74
C VAL A 96 0.08 -3.74 15.80
N ILE A 97 -0.70 -3.67 14.73
CA ILE A 97 -1.95 -2.91 14.68
C ILE A 97 -3.02 -3.67 15.48
N THR A 98 -3.60 -3.02 16.47
CA THR A 98 -4.66 -3.57 17.33
C THR A 98 -6.06 -3.17 16.85
N SER A 99 -6.20 -1.97 16.28
CA SER A 99 -7.45 -1.49 15.70
C SER A 99 -7.19 -0.48 14.59
N ILE A 100 -8.18 -0.35 13.70
CA ILE A 100 -8.22 0.68 12.66
C ILE A 100 -9.61 1.27 12.65
N ASP A 101 -9.73 2.56 13.01
CA ASP A 101 -10.95 3.33 12.87
C ASP A 101 -11.02 3.92 11.45
N ARG A 102 -12.15 3.71 10.78
CA ARG A 102 -12.41 4.16 9.41
C ARG A 102 -13.63 5.07 9.27
N ASN A 103 -14.17 5.56 10.38
CA ASN A 103 -15.45 6.29 10.42
C ASN A 103 -15.37 7.71 9.85
N ASP A 104 -14.20 8.35 9.91
CA ASP A 104 -13.97 9.69 9.35
C ASP A 104 -13.81 9.59 7.82
N GLU A 105 -14.42 10.48 7.04
CA GLU A 105 -14.33 10.45 5.57
C GLU A 105 -12.94 10.86 5.05
N ALA A 106 -12.22 11.72 5.77
CA ALA A 106 -10.95 12.30 5.35
C ALA A 106 -9.74 11.46 5.77
N LYS A 107 -9.86 10.64 6.82
CA LYS A 107 -8.74 9.91 7.42
C LYS A 107 -9.13 8.55 8.01
N ASP A 108 -8.13 7.71 8.20
CA ASP A 108 -8.21 6.52 9.04
C ASP A 108 -7.32 6.74 10.28
N VAL A 109 -7.67 6.11 11.40
CA VAL A 109 -6.84 6.13 12.62
C VAL A 109 -6.37 4.72 12.94
N ILE A 110 -5.06 4.51 12.85
CA ILE A 110 -4.41 3.24 13.17
C ILE A 110 -3.95 3.27 14.63
N THR A 111 -4.35 2.27 15.42
CA THR A 111 -3.84 2.06 16.77
C THR A 111 -2.88 0.88 16.79
N VAL A 112 -1.71 1.06 17.40
CA VAL A 112 -0.68 0.03 17.57
C VAL A 112 -0.57 -0.41 19.02
N GLN A 113 -0.10 -1.65 19.23
CA GLN A 113 0.00 -2.28 20.55
C GLN A 113 0.95 -1.54 21.51
N THR A 114 2.00 -0.93 20.97
CA THR A 114 2.99 -0.16 21.72
C THR A 114 3.52 0.94 20.81
N THR A 115 3.99 2.04 21.40
CA THR A 115 4.52 3.17 20.64
C THR A 115 5.70 2.77 19.74
N LEU A 116 5.88 3.51 18.64
CA LEU A 116 7.07 3.41 17.78
C LEU A 116 8.34 3.99 18.44
N GLY A 117 8.20 4.71 19.56
CA GLY A 117 9.32 5.18 20.38
C GLY A 117 10.06 6.40 19.81
N LYS A 118 9.59 6.97 18.71
CA LYS A 118 10.12 8.19 18.07
C LYS A 118 8.99 9.01 17.47
N VAL A 119 9.27 10.28 17.23
CA VAL A 119 8.34 11.19 16.54
C VAL A 119 8.18 10.75 15.08
N VAL A 120 6.93 10.62 14.63
CA VAL A 120 6.56 10.42 13.22
C VAL A 120 5.92 11.71 12.73
N LYS A 121 6.41 12.27 11.63
CA LYS A 121 6.00 13.57 11.13
C LYS A 121 4.82 13.44 10.17
N ALA A 122 4.04 14.52 10.06
CA ALA A 122 3.07 14.65 8.98
C ALA A 122 3.77 14.55 7.61
N GLY A 123 3.20 13.76 6.71
CA GLY A 123 3.77 13.47 5.39
C GLY A 123 4.64 12.22 5.33
N ASP A 124 5.07 11.66 6.46
CA ASP A 124 5.87 10.44 6.48
C ASP A 124 5.10 9.26 5.87
N CYS A 125 5.84 8.38 5.20
CA CYS A 125 5.30 7.15 4.65
C CYS A 125 5.46 6.02 5.66
N ALA A 126 4.35 5.56 6.22
CA ALA A 126 4.28 4.33 6.98
C ALA A 126 4.19 3.12 6.06
N PHE A 127 4.76 1.99 6.47
CA PHE A 127 4.83 0.76 5.70
C PHE A 127 4.63 -0.49 6.56
N GLU A 128 4.20 -1.59 5.93
CA GLU A 128 4.12 -2.88 6.61
C GLU A 128 5.50 -3.54 6.73
N SER A 129 5.94 -3.76 7.96
CA SER A 129 7.19 -4.43 8.26
C SER A 129 7.03 -5.94 8.38
N LYS A 130 8.09 -6.69 8.04
CA LYS A 130 8.11 -8.16 8.10
C LYS A 130 8.05 -8.69 9.55
N GLY A 131 8.56 -7.91 10.49
CA GLY A 131 8.65 -8.28 11.91
C GLY A 131 8.83 -7.05 12.78
N ALA A 132 9.35 -7.22 14.00
CA ALA A 132 9.73 -6.10 14.87
C ALA A 132 11.03 -5.44 14.37
N ASN A 133 11.03 -4.97 13.12
CA ASN A 133 12.16 -4.38 12.42
C ASN A 133 11.67 -3.33 11.41
N THR A 134 12.60 -2.77 10.63
CA THR A 134 12.34 -1.76 9.59
C THR A 134 12.31 -2.35 8.17
N THR A 135 12.29 -3.68 8.05
CA THR A 135 12.32 -4.35 6.74
C THR A 135 10.91 -4.46 6.17
N LEU A 136 10.72 -4.01 4.93
CA LEU A 136 9.47 -4.19 4.19
C LEU A 136 9.04 -5.66 4.20
N LYS A 137 7.77 -5.93 4.50
CA LYS A 137 7.21 -7.28 4.40
C LYS A 137 7.20 -7.78 2.96
N VAL A 138 6.86 -6.91 2.02
CA VAL A 138 6.84 -7.16 0.59
C VAL A 138 7.79 -6.20 -0.09
N THR A 139 8.78 -6.72 -0.80
CA THR A 139 9.65 -5.92 -1.66
C THR A 139 8.95 -5.68 -3.01
N PRO A 140 8.62 -4.43 -3.36
CA PRO A 140 7.88 -4.16 -4.58
C PRO A 140 8.76 -4.30 -5.82
N ILE A 141 8.17 -4.75 -6.92
CA ILE A 141 8.82 -4.87 -8.23
C ILE A 141 8.05 -4.17 -9.36
N ALA A 142 6.78 -3.84 -9.11
CA ALA A 142 5.89 -3.16 -10.04
C ALA A 142 4.88 -2.32 -9.26
N ILE A 143 4.10 -1.50 -9.96
CA ILE A 143 2.93 -0.81 -9.41
C ILE A 143 1.64 -1.28 -10.09
N ALA A 144 0.53 -1.25 -9.36
CA ALA A 144 -0.81 -1.47 -9.92
C ALA A 144 -1.14 -0.39 -10.96
N GLY A 145 -1.64 -0.81 -12.12
CA GLY A 145 -1.89 0.05 -13.28
C GLY A 145 -3.30 0.59 -13.41
N SER A 146 -4.20 0.12 -12.57
CA SER A 146 -5.62 0.49 -12.50
C SER A 146 -6.09 0.40 -11.05
N ASN A 147 -7.15 1.15 -10.74
CA ASN A 147 -7.90 0.94 -9.52
C ASN A 147 -8.81 -0.29 -9.70
N GLU A 148 -8.85 -1.17 -8.71
CA GLU A 148 -9.70 -2.37 -8.70
C GLU A 148 -10.46 -2.45 -7.38
N ASP A 149 -11.74 -2.80 -7.40
CA ASP A 149 -12.47 -3.07 -6.17
C ASP A 149 -11.96 -4.36 -5.53
N VAL A 150 -11.82 -4.36 -4.21
CA VAL A 150 -11.44 -5.56 -3.44
C VAL A 150 -12.71 -6.27 -3.00
N ASP A 151 -13.05 -7.34 -3.70
CA ASP A 151 -14.12 -8.26 -3.33
C ASP A 151 -13.53 -9.41 -2.49
N ASN A 152 -14.05 -9.61 -1.27
CA ASN A 152 -13.46 -10.57 -0.34
C ASN A 152 -13.58 -12.01 -0.87
N GLY A 153 -12.45 -12.74 -0.89
CA GLY A 153 -12.37 -14.12 -1.38
C GLY A 153 -12.06 -14.28 -2.87
N GLU A 154 -12.04 -13.19 -3.65
CA GLU A 154 -11.69 -13.22 -5.08
C GLU A 154 -10.36 -12.49 -5.32
N ASN A 155 -9.33 -13.20 -5.77
CA ASN A 155 -8.06 -12.57 -6.13
C ASN A 155 -8.24 -11.62 -7.33
N LEU A 156 -7.50 -10.52 -7.33
CA LEU A 156 -7.63 -9.48 -8.35
C LEU A 156 -6.72 -9.79 -9.53
N TRP A 157 -7.23 -9.62 -10.74
CA TRP A 157 -6.37 -9.43 -11.89
C TRP A 157 -6.04 -7.94 -12.00
N VAL A 158 -4.76 -7.61 -12.12
CA VAL A 158 -4.28 -6.22 -12.13
C VAL A 158 -3.25 -6.04 -13.24
N SER A 159 -3.39 -4.97 -14.03
CA SER A 159 -2.31 -4.55 -14.93
C SER A 159 -1.12 -4.06 -14.08
N ALA A 160 0.10 -4.56 -14.32
CA ALA A 160 1.25 -4.24 -13.48
C ALA A 160 2.34 -3.55 -14.29
N TRP A 161 2.81 -2.39 -13.84
CA TRP A 161 3.80 -1.58 -14.54
C TRP A 161 5.17 -1.65 -13.86
N VAL A 162 6.20 -1.99 -14.64
CA VAL A 162 7.60 -2.07 -14.20
C VAL A 162 8.39 -0.83 -14.62
N ILE A 163 7.98 -0.17 -15.70
CA ILE A 163 8.56 1.10 -16.17
C ILE A 163 7.45 2.09 -16.48
N CYS A 164 7.42 3.20 -15.74
CA CYS A 164 6.42 4.25 -15.87
C CYS A 164 6.84 5.53 -15.16
N VAL A 165 6.12 6.63 -15.46
CA VAL A 165 6.22 7.90 -14.74
C VAL A 165 4.96 8.09 -13.92
N VAL A 166 5.11 8.42 -12.65
CA VAL A 166 4.05 8.53 -11.65
C VAL A 166 4.07 9.91 -11.01
N GLN A 167 2.91 10.56 -10.93
CA GLN A 167 2.71 11.77 -10.14
C GLN A 167 2.66 11.40 -8.65
N ASP A 168 3.67 11.80 -7.88
CA ASP A 168 3.83 11.36 -6.48
C ASP A 168 2.67 11.84 -5.59
N GLY A 169 2.21 13.08 -5.81
CA GLY A 169 1.10 13.67 -5.05
C GLY A 169 -0.25 12.95 -5.18
N ASN A 170 -0.44 12.18 -6.25
CA ASN A 170 -1.68 11.42 -6.50
C ASN A 170 -1.52 9.90 -6.24
N ALA A 171 -0.29 9.44 -6.02
CA ALA A 171 0.01 8.03 -5.81
C ALA A 171 -0.13 7.65 -4.32
N PRO A 172 -0.33 6.35 -4.02
CA PRO A 172 -0.13 5.84 -2.68
C PRO A 172 1.27 6.20 -2.16
N ALA A 173 1.38 6.46 -0.86
CA ALA A 173 2.62 6.91 -0.23
C ALA A 173 3.76 5.93 -0.51
N THR A 174 4.94 6.44 -0.87
CA THR A 174 6.15 5.63 -1.06
C THR A 174 7.34 6.32 -0.40
N ASN A 175 8.17 5.54 0.31
CA ASN A 175 9.43 6.02 0.88
C ASN A 175 10.61 5.70 -0.06
N ASP A 176 11.80 6.20 0.27
CA ASP A 176 12.99 6.02 -0.56
C ASP A 176 13.37 4.55 -0.76
N VAL A 177 13.13 3.69 0.24
CA VAL A 177 13.39 2.25 0.14
C VAL A 177 12.48 1.60 -0.90
N ILE A 178 11.20 1.95 -0.92
CA ILE A 178 10.22 1.49 -1.90
C ILE A 178 10.56 2.03 -3.29
N LYS A 179 10.86 3.34 -3.41
CA LYS A 179 11.25 3.97 -4.67
C LYS A 179 12.52 3.34 -5.25
N ALA A 180 13.51 3.04 -4.41
CA ALA A 180 14.74 2.37 -4.83
C ALA A 180 14.51 0.91 -5.27
N ALA A 181 13.55 0.21 -4.68
CA ALA A 181 13.16 -1.13 -5.12
C ALA A 181 12.45 -1.11 -6.49
N LEU A 182 11.66 -0.06 -6.75
CA LEU A 182 10.94 0.18 -8.00
C LEU A 182 11.85 0.82 -9.08
N LYS A 183 12.88 0.10 -9.51
CA LYS A 183 13.97 0.62 -10.37
C LYS A 183 13.54 1.35 -11.66
N GLY A 184 12.41 0.98 -12.26
CA GLY A 184 11.92 1.56 -13.51
C GLY A 184 10.79 2.59 -13.32
N VAL A 185 10.33 2.80 -12.09
CA VAL A 185 9.22 3.72 -11.79
C VAL A 185 9.79 5.04 -11.33
N VAL A 186 9.51 6.10 -12.09
CA VAL A 186 9.97 7.46 -11.78
C VAL A 186 8.82 8.25 -11.16
N TYR A 187 9.03 8.75 -9.94
CA TYR A 187 8.07 9.60 -9.25
C TYR A 187 8.42 11.08 -9.49
N VAL A 188 7.45 11.87 -9.93
CA VAL A 188 7.56 13.32 -10.23
C VAL A 188 6.53 14.15 -9.49
#